data_AF-A0A7S3UHU5-F1
#
_entry.id   AF-A0A7S3UHU5-F1
#
_cell.length_a   1.000
_cell.length_b   1.000
_cell.length_c   1.000
_cell.angle_alpha   90.00
_cell.angle_beta   90.00
_cell.angle_gamma   90.00
#
_symmetry.space_group_name_H-M   'P 1'
#
loop_
_entity.id
_entity.type
_entity.pdbx_description
1 polymer ?
#
loop_
_entity_poly.entity_id
_entity_poly.type
_entity_poly.pdbx_seq_one_letter_code
_entity_poly.pdbx_strand_id
1 'polypeptide(L)'
;LQKLGMRASTTAELVFENCEIPAENLVGQENDATKHMMRNLEIERVALAAMSLGIARRSIDIMRQYCQERTAFGKSINSFGQVQRHISESYAEYMAARAYVYMAAANLD
;
A
#
# COMPACT_ATOMS: atom_id res chain seq x y z
N LEU A 1 -0.66 -17.90 10.96
CA LEU A 1 -0.59 -16.74 11.90
C LEU A 1 -1.90 -15.97 11.90
N GLN A 2 -2.41 -15.60 13.08
CA GLN A 2 -3.60 -14.72 13.17
C GLN A 2 -3.16 -13.27 12.92
N LYS A 3 -3.65 -12.68 11.83
CA LYS A 3 -3.34 -11.30 11.41
C LYS A 3 -4.55 -10.38 11.61
N LEU A 4 -4.29 -9.13 11.99
CA LEU A 4 -5.29 -8.07 12.09
C LEU A 4 -5.90 -7.72 10.71
N GLY A 5 -5.07 -7.66 9.68
CA GLY A 5 -5.43 -7.35 8.30
C GLY A 5 -4.69 -8.22 7.28
N MET A 6 -4.86 -7.92 5.99
CA MET A 6 -4.24 -8.67 4.88
C MET A 6 -4.39 -10.20 5.02
N ARG A 7 -5.56 -10.66 5.52
CA ARG A 7 -5.79 -12.06 5.91
C ARG A 7 -5.69 -13.04 4.75
N ALA A 8 -5.93 -12.55 3.52
CA ALA A 8 -5.77 -13.31 2.28
C ALA A 8 -4.30 -13.52 1.86
N SER A 9 -3.36 -12.74 2.40
CA SER A 9 -1.93 -12.97 2.16
C SER A 9 -1.46 -14.14 3.03
N THR A 10 -0.88 -15.18 2.43
CA THR A 10 -0.33 -16.32 3.18
C THR A 10 0.88 -15.85 3.98
N THR A 11 0.94 -16.24 5.25
CA THR A 11 2.08 -15.91 6.11
C THR A 11 2.35 -17.11 7.01
N ALA A 12 3.56 -17.62 6.92
CA ALA A 12 4.02 -18.79 7.63
C ALA A 12 5.40 -18.50 8.24
N GLU A 13 5.72 -19.25 9.29
CA GLU A 13 7.08 -19.33 9.81
C GLU A 13 7.86 -20.32 8.96
N LEU A 14 9.13 -20.02 8.67
CA LEU A 14 10.04 -20.91 7.98
C LEU A 14 11.08 -21.40 8.99
N VAL A 15 11.15 -22.71 9.19
CA VAL A 15 12.10 -23.37 10.08
C VAL A 15 13.07 -24.18 9.24
N PHE A 16 14.37 -23.95 9.44
CA PHE A 16 15.45 -24.62 8.71
C PHE A 16 16.27 -25.48 9.68
N GLU A 17 15.85 -26.73 9.88
CA GLU A 17 16.56 -27.72 10.70
C GLU A 17 17.21 -28.77 9.80
N ASN A 18 18.55 -28.90 9.87
CA ASN A 18 19.33 -29.81 9.03
C ASN A 18 18.99 -29.69 7.53
N CYS A 19 18.76 -28.46 7.06
CA CYS A 19 18.41 -28.17 5.67
C CYS A 19 19.69 -28.02 4.84
N GLU A 20 20.06 -29.07 4.10
CA GLU A 20 21.19 -29.03 3.16
C GLU A 20 20.81 -28.25 1.89
N ILE A 21 21.64 -27.28 1.51
CA ILE A 21 21.46 -26.46 0.31
C ILE A 21 22.67 -26.67 -0.61
N PRO A 22 22.47 -27.10 -1.87
CA PRO A 22 23.55 -27.21 -2.85
C PRO A 22 24.25 -25.87 -3.10
N ALA A 23 25.57 -25.89 -3.32
CA ALA A 23 26.35 -24.66 -3.52
C ALA A 23 25.91 -23.87 -4.76
N GLU A 24 25.39 -24.54 -5.79
CA GLU A 24 24.83 -23.92 -6.99
C GLU A 24 23.57 -23.06 -6.74
N ASN A 25 22.91 -23.23 -5.59
CA ASN A 25 21.75 -22.43 -5.21
C ASN A 25 22.12 -21.10 -4.52
N LEU A 26 23.43 -20.80 -4.39
CA LEU A 26 23.88 -19.50 -3.90
C LEU A 26 23.44 -18.38 -4.86
N VAL A 27 22.63 -17.44 -4.36
CA VAL A 27 22.22 -16.26 -5.12
C VAL A 27 23.28 -15.17 -4.95
N GLY A 28 23.97 -14.82 -6.04
CA GLY A 28 25.05 -13.82 -6.01
C GLY A 28 26.36 -14.41 -5.51
N GLN A 29 27.10 -13.65 -4.71
CA GLN A 29 28.34 -14.12 -4.05
C GLN A 29 28.16 -14.19 -2.53
N GLU A 30 29.05 -14.94 -1.88
CA GLU A 30 29.09 -14.99 -0.43
C GLU A 30 29.28 -13.57 0.14
N ASN A 31 28.43 -13.18 1.09
CA ASN A 31 28.37 -11.84 1.73
C ASN A 31 27.77 -10.69 0.89
N ASP A 32 27.18 -10.94 -0.29
CA ASP A 32 26.55 -9.88 -1.11
C ASP A 32 25.09 -9.56 -0.73
N ALA A 33 24.49 -10.26 0.24
CA ALA A 33 23.06 -10.21 0.54
C ALA A 33 22.54 -8.78 0.81
N THR A 34 23.28 -7.96 1.57
CA THR A 34 22.86 -6.60 1.90
C THR A 34 22.73 -5.72 0.65
N LYS A 35 23.63 -5.86 -0.32
CA LYS A 35 23.60 -5.09 -1.57
C LYS A 35 22.36 -5.44 -2.40
N HIS A 36 22.07 -6.73 -2.54
CA HIS A 36 20.87 -7.19 -3.25
C HIS A 36 19.59 -6.74 -2.55
N MET A 37 19.53 -6.85 -1.22
CA MET A 37 18.38 -6.44 -0.44
C MET A 37 18.10 -4.94 -0.57
N MET A 38 19.12 -4.09 -0.48
CA MET A 38 18.94 -2.64 -0.58
C MET A 38 18.40 -2.22 -1.95
N ARG A 39 18.90 -2.81 -3.03
CA ARG A 39 18.37 -2.55 -4.39
C ARG A 39 16.90 -2.96 -4.51
N ASN A 40 16.54 -4.13 -4.00
CA ASN A 40 15.15 -4.60 -4.07
C ASN A 40 14.22 -3.77 -3.20
N LEU A 41 14.70 -3.28 -2.05
CA LEU A 41 13.90 -2.49 -1.12
C LEU A 41 13.47 -1.14 -1.72
N GLU A 42 14.27 -0.55 -2.59
CA GLU A 42 13.91 0.69 -3.31
C GLU A 42 12.70 0.47 -4.23
N ILE A 43 12.72 -0.61 -5.02
CA ILE A 43 11.61 -1.00 -5.90
C ILE A 43 10.37 -1.35 -5.07
N GLU A 44 10.54 -2.11 -3.99
CA GLU A 44 9.45 -2.52 -3.10
C GLU A 44 8.74 -1.30 -2.49
N ARG A 45 9.48 -0.28 -2.06
CA ARG A 45 8.89 0.96 -1.50
C ARG A 45 7.96 1.65 -2.48
N VAL A 46 8.36 1.77 -3.75
CA VAL A 46 7.52 2.40 -4.77
C VAL A 46 6.32 1.54 -5.12
N ALA A 47 6.48 0.22 -5.16
CA ALA A 47 5.35 -0.70 -5.35
C ALA A 47 4.32 -0.62 -4.20
N LEU A 48 4.77 -0.53 -2.95
CA LEU A 48 3.90 -0.35 -1.77
C LEU A 48 3.18 1.00 -1.80
N ALA A 49 3.86 2.06 -2.23
CA ALA A 49 3.26 3.38 -2.41
C ALA A 49 2.18 3.34 -3.49
N ALA A 50 2.43 2.67 -4.63
CA ALA A 50 1.44 2.48 -5.68
C ALA A 50 0.20 1.68 -5.20
N MET A 51 0.41 0.64 -4.39
CA MET A 51 -0.70 -0.11 -3.76
C MET A 51 -1.55 0.81 -2.87
N SER A 52 -0.89 1.67 -2.09
CA SER A 52 -1.54 2.64 -1.21
C SER A 52 -2.41 3.64 -1.99
N LEU A 53 -2.00 4.05 -3.20
CA LEU A 53 -2.84 4.88 -4.07
C LEU A 53 -4.13 4.18 -4.49
N GLY A 54 -4.06 2.89 -4.84
CA GLY A 54 -5.24 2.11 -5.19
C GLY A 54 -6.23 2.01 -4.04
N ILE A 55 -5.72 1.78 -2.83
CA ILE A 55 -6.51 1.74 -1.59
C ILE A 55 -7.14 3.10 -1.32
N ALA A 56 -6.35 4.18 -1.36
CA ALA A 56 -6.84 5.55 -1.11
C ALA A 56 -7.96 5.93 -2.09
N ARG A 57 -7.78 5.65 -3.39
CA ARG A 57 -8.82 5.86 -4.40
C ARG A 57 -10.11 5.12 -4.06
N ARG A 58 -10.01 3.83 -3.74
CA ARG A 58 -11.19 3.02 -3.39
C ARG A 58 -11.88 3.54 -2.13
N SER A 59 -11.12 3.96 -1.13
CA SER A 59 -11.66 4.57 0.09
C SER A 59 -12.44 5.85 -0.21
N ILE A 60 -11.91 6.74 -1.05
CA ILE A 60 -12.60 7.98 -1.46
C ILE A 60 -13.89 7.66 -2.23
N ASP A 61 -13.88 6.66 -3.13
CA ASP A 61 -15.08 6.24 -3.85
C ASP A 61 -16.17 5.76 -2.88
N ILE A 62 -15.79 4.98 -1.87
CA ILE A 62 -16.71 4.51 -0.81
C ILE A 62 -17.23 5.70 0.02
N MET A 63 -16.35 6.63 0.41
CA MET A 63 -16.76 7.83 1.16
C MET A 63 -17.77 8.66 0.38
N ARG A 64 -17.52 8.87 -0.92
CA ARG A 64 -18.41 9.61 -1.83
C ARG A 64 -19.78 8.94 -1.95
N GLN A 65 -19.81 7.62 -2.12
CA GLN A 65 -21.07 6.89 -2.24
C GLN A 65 -21.85 6.94 -0.92
N TYR A 66 -21.21 6.56 0.19
CA TYR A 66 -21.86 6.45 1.48
C TYR A 66 -22.37 7.81 1.98
N CYS A 67 -21.66 8.90 1.69
CA CYS A 67 -22.10 10.23 2.14
C CYS A 67 -23.39 10.70 1.47
N GLN A 68 -23.70 10.21 0.27
CA GLN A 68 -24.94 10.52 -0.45
C GLN A 68 -26.11 9.68 0.08
N GLU A 69 -25.87 8.39 0.33
CA GLU A 69 -26.88 7.42 0.77
C GLU A 69 -27.27 7.61 2.25
N ARG A 70 -26.32 7.98 3.11
CA ARG A 70 -26.57 8.10 4.55
C ARG A 70 -27.28 9.42 4.89
N THR A 71 -28.37 9.33 5.65
CA THR A 71 -29.11 10.48 6.19
C THR A 71 -28.90 10.62 7.70
N ALA A 72 -28.74 11.85 8.17
CA ALA A 72 -28.74 12.22 9.59
C ALA A 72 -29.31 13.64 9.76
N PHE A 73 -29.99 13.90 10.88
CA PHE A 73 -30.63 15.20 11.15
C PHE A 73 -31.53 15.69 9.99
N GLY A 74 -32.29 14.76 9.38
CA GLY A 74 -33.27 15.06 8.33
C GLY A 74 -32.70 15.32 6.94
N LYS A 75 -31.39 15.17 6.71
CA LYS A 75 -30.77 15.36 5.38
C LYS A 75 -29.58 14.43 5.14
N SER A 76 -29.20 14.29 3.87
CA SER A 76 -28.01 13.51 3.48
C SER A 76 -26.76 14.07 4.15
N ILE A 77 -25.84 13.19 4.58
CA ILE A 77 -24.66 13.63 5.32
C ILE A 77 -23.66 14.39 4.43
N ASN A 78 -23.77 14.26 3.11
CA ASN A 78 -23.00 15.07 2.14
C ASN A 78 -23.26 16.58 2.26
N SER A 79 -24.34 17.00 2.93
CA SER A 79 -24.71 18.40 3.12
C SER A 79 -24.05 19.05 4.34
N PHE A 80 -23.33 18.28 5.16
CA PHE A 80 -22.57 18.80 6.29
C PHE A 80 -21.14 19.15 5.86
N GLY A 81 -20.73 20.39 6.12
CA GLY A 81 -19.41 20.89 5.68
C GLY A 81 -18.22 20.06 6.20
N GLN A 82 -18.30 19.47 7.39
CA GLN A 82 -17.23 18.60 7.90
C GLN A 82 -17.08 17.31 7.09
N VAL A 83 -18.19 16.71 6.62
CA VAL A 83 -18.15 15.53 5.76
C VAL A 83 -17.56 15.89 4.40
N GLN A 84 -17.96 17.04 3.84
CA GLN A 84 -17.39 17.56 2.59
C GLN A 84 -15.88 17.79 2.71
N ARG A 85 -15.45 18.41 3.82
CA ARG A 85 -14.03 18.67 4.12
C ARG A 85 -13.21 17.39 4.15
N HIS A 86 -13.67 16.36 4.86
CA HIS A 86 -12.96 15.08 4.92
C HIS A 86 -12.82 14.42 3.54
N ILE A 87 -13.85 14.50 2.69
CA ILE A 87 -13.77 13.94 1.34
C ILE A 87 -12.81 14.75 0.47
N SER A 88 -12.88 16.08 0.52
CA SER A 88 -12.05 16.96 -0.32
C SER A 88 -10.57 16.92 0.09
N GLU A 89 -10.27 16.90 1.39
CA GLU A 89 -8.89 16.77 1.91
C GLU A 89 -8.29 15.42 1.50
N SER A 90 -8.99 14.30 1.73
CA SER A 90 -8.53 12.97 1.30
C SER A 90 -8.27 12.90 -0.21
N TYR A 91 -9.12 13.55 -1.02
CA TYR A 91 -8.91 13.61 -2.46
C TYR A 91 -7.68 14.45 -2.84
N ALA A 92 -7.45 15.59 -2.18
CA ALA A 92 -6.27 16.41 -2.40
C ALA A 92 -4.99 15.66 -2.04
N GLU A 93 -4.97 14.98 -0.90
CA GLU A 93 -3.84 14.13 -0.46
C GLU A 93 -3.59 12.99 -1.44
N TYR A 94 -4.65 12.31 -1.90
CA TYR A 94 -4.56 11.26 -2.91
C TYR A 94 -3.95 11.77 -4.22
N MET A 95 -4.38 12.94 -4.70
CA MET A 95 -3.86 13.55 -5.92
C MET A 95 -2.39 13.93 -5.79
N ALA A 96 -1.99 14.51 -4.65
CA ALA A 96 -0.61 14.83 -4.34
C ALA A 96 0.25 13.55 -4.31
N ALA A 97 -0.17 12.55 -3.54
CA ALA A 97 0.52 11.26 -3.43
C ALA A 97 0.65 10.60 -4.81
N ARG A 98 -0.40 10.62 -5.64
CA ARG A 98 -0.37 10.06 -6.99
C ARG A 98 0.69 10.75 -7.84
N ALA A 99 0.74 12.08 -7.84
CA ALA A 99 1.74 12.81 -8.60
C ALA A 99 3.17 12.42 -8.18
N TYR A 100 3.44 12.41 -6.87
CA TYR A 100 4.77 12.07 -6.34
C TYR A 100 5.18 10.63 -6.64
N VAL A 101 4.28 9.66 -6.46
CA VAL A 101 4.59 8.25 -6.69
C VAL A 101 4.88 7.98 -8.16
N TYR A 102 4.08 8.51 -9.09
CA TYR A 102 4.35 8.33 -10.51
C TYR A 102 5.61 9.06 -10.96
N MET A 103 5.90 10.25 -10.40
CA MET A 103 7.17 10.95 -10.64
C MET A 103 8.37 10.14 -10.13
N ALA A 104 8.30 9.60 -8.91
CA ALA A 104 9.35 8.76 -8.34
C ALA A 104 9.55 7.47 -9.16
N ALA A 105 8.46 6.82 -9.58
CA ALA A 105 8.50 5.64 -10.43
C ALA A 105 9.11 5.92 -11.81
N ALA A 106 8.84 7.08 -12.40
CA ALA A 106 9.43 7.48 -13.68
C ALA A 106 10.94 7.79 -13.61
N ASN A 107 11.46 8.03 -12.40
CA ASN A 107 12.89 8.28 -12.16
C ASN A 107 13.61 7.03 -11.60
N LEU A 108 12.91 5.91 -11.45
CA LEU A 108 13.48 4.61 -11.08
C LEU A 108 13.97 3.92 -12.36
N ASP A 109 15.15 4.35 -12.82
CA ASP A 109 15.96 3.69 -13.85
C ASP A 109 17.32 3.29 -13.25
#